data_AF-A0A667WLI3-F1
#
_entry.id   AF-A0A667WLI3-F1
#
_cell.length_a   1.000
_cell.length_b   1.000
_cell.length_c   1.000
_cell.angle_alpha   90.00
_cell.angle_beta   90.00
_cell.angle_gamma   90.00
#
_symmetry.space_group_name_H-M   'P 1'
#
loop_
_entity.id
_entity.type
_entity.pdbx_description
1 polymer ?
#
loop_
_entity_poly.entity_id
_entity_poly.type
_entity_poly.pdbx_seq_one_letter_code
_entity_poly.pdbx_strand_id
1 'polypeptide(L)'
;MWRAAFLVLAASLSVSLARPRLPPLSSEMVNYINKVNTTWKAGHNFHNVDYSYVKKLCGTLLKGPKLPVMVQYAGDVKLPKNFDSREQWPNCPTIKEIRDQGSCGSCWAFGAAEAISDRVCVHTNGKVSVEISSQDLLTCCESCGMGCNGGYPSAAWEFWTSEGLVSGGLYDSHVGCRPYTIPPCEHHVNGSRPPCTGEGGDTPDKKPYTHSQHM
;
A
#
# COMPACT_ATOMS: atom_id res chain seq x y z
N MET A 1 -33.99 35.98 15.58
CA MET A 1 -32.83 35.07 15.73
C MET A 1 -33.19 33.60 15.53
N TRP A 2 -34.29 33.10 16.12
CA TRP A 2 -34.67 31.67 16.00
C TRP A 2 -35.06 31.19 14.59
N ARG A 3 -35.74 32.04 13.81
CA ARG A 3 -36.14 31.72 12.41
C ARG A 3 -34.95 31.53 11.48
N ALA A 4 -33.90 32.32 11.64
CA ALA A 4 -32.67 32.19 10.86
C ALA A 4 -31.91 30.90 11.24
N ALA A 5 -31.83 30.58 12.53
CA ALA A 5 -31.23 29.33 12.99
C ALA A 5 -32.01 28.10 12.48
N PHE A 6 -33.34 28.15 12.46
CA PHE A 6 -34.18 27.07 11.94
C PHE A 6 -34.05 26.88 10.42
N LEU A 7 -33.95 27.98 9.66
CA LEU A 7 -33.71 27.91 8.22
C LEU A 7 -32.32 27.36 7.89
N VAL A 8 -31.29 27.72 8.66
CA VAL A 8 -29.93 27.17 8.49
C VAL A 8 -29.89 25.68 8.84
N LEU A 9 -30.57 25.26 9.91
CA LEU A 9 -30.72 23.84 10.28
C LEU A 9 -31.51 23.04 9.23
N ALA A 10 -32.61 23.59 8.71
CA ALA A 10 -33.39 22.94 7.66
C ALA A 10 -32.61 22.84 6.33
N ALA A 11 -31.84 23.87 5.98
CA ALA A 11 -30.96 23.88 4.81
C ALA A 11 -29.80 22.88 4.95
N SER A 12 -29.18 22.78 6.13
CA SER A 12 -28.09 21.82 6.36
C SER A 12 -28.59 20.37 6.40
N LEU A 13 -29.78 20.12 6.97
CA LEU A 13 -30.42 18.80 6.97
C LEU A 13 -30.81 18.37 5.56
N SER A 14 -31.39 19.26 4.76
CA SER A 14 -31.76 18.99 3.36
C SER A 14 -30.56 18.76 2.46
N VAL A 15 -29.46 19.51 2.62
CA VAL A 15 -28.19 19.25 1.90
C VAL A 15 -27.58 17.91 2.30
N SER A 16 -27.69 17.52 3.58
CA SER A 16 -27.20 16.23 4.07
C SER A 16 -28.03 15.04 3.56
N LEU A 17 -29.35 15.22 3.44
CA LEU A 17 -30.28 14.25 2.85
C LEU A 17 -30.18 14.18 1.31
N ALA A 18 -29.74 15.26 0.66
CA ALA A 18 -29.59 15.32 -0.80
C ALA A 18 -28.35 14.59 -1.34
N ARG A 19 -27.41 14.17 -0.48
CA ARG A 19 -26.29 13.32 -0.92
C ARG A 19 -26.77 11.87 -1.04
N PRO A 20 -26.71 11.26 -2.23
CA PRO A 20 -27.10 9.87 -2.39
C PRO A 20 -26.18 8.98 -1.55
N ARG A 21 -26.76 8.16 -0.68
CA ARG A 21 -26.03 7.10 0.04
C ARG A 21 -25.87 5.92 -0.91
N LEU A 22 -24.83 5.96 -1.72
CA LEU A 22 -24.54 4.90 -2.69
C LEU A 22 -23.83 3.73 -1.99
N PRO A 23 -24.28 2.47 -2.18
CA PRO A 23 -23.56 1.32 -1.65
C PRO A 23 -22.12 1.30 -2.18
N PRO A 24 -21.11 1.04 -1.32
CA PRO A 24 -19.71 0.97 -1.75
C PRO A 24 -19.55 -0.04 -2.89
N LEU A 25 -18.72 0.31 -3.87
CA LEU A 25 -18.39 -0.53 -5.03
C LEU A 25 -19.57 -0.88 -5.95
N SER A 26 -20.74 -0.28 -5.76
CA SER A 26 -21.90 -0.52 -6.64
C SER A 26 -21.73 0.10 -8.02
N SER A 27 -22.42 -0.48 -9.02
CA SER A 27 -22.54 0.14 -10.35
C SER A 27 -23.17 1.53 -10.29
N GLU A 28 -24.05 1.80 -9.31
CA GLU A 28 -24.62 3.13 -9.08
C GLU A 28 -23.54 4.15 -8.69
N MET A 29 -22.60 3.75 -7.82
CA MET A 29 -21.46 4.58 -7.45
C MET A 29 -20.58 4.89 -8.66
N VAL A 30 -20.25 3.87 -9.47
CA VAL A 30 -19.46 4.03 -10.71
C VAL A 30 -20.15 5.00 -11.68
N ASN A 31 -21.44 4.80 -11.93
CA ASN A 31 -22.22 5.64 -12.84
C ASN A 31 -22.35 7.07 -12.33
N TYR A 32 -22.55 7.25 -11.02
CA TYR A 32 -22.61 8.57 -10.40
C TYR A 32 -21.29 9.33 -10.58
N ILE A 33 -20.15 8.69 -10.29
CA ILE A 33 -18.82 9.30 -10.44
C ILE A 33 -18.58 9.71 -11.90
N ASN A 34 -18.85 8.81 -12.86
CA ASN A 34 -18.66 9.10 -14.27
C ASN A 34 -19.60 10.21 -14.79
N LYS A 35 -20.78 10.37 -14.17
CA LYS A 35 -21.75 11.41 -14.53
C LYS A 35 -21.34 12.80 -14.04
N VAL A 36 -20.68 12.92 -12.90
CA VAL A 36 -20.26 14.22 -12.34
C VAL A 36 -19.03 14.82 -13.03
N ASN A 37 -18.49 14.17 -14.07
CA ASN A 37 -17.42 14.66 -14.94
C ASN A 37 -16.18 15.16 -14.18
N THR A 38 -15.65 14.32 -13.29
CA THR A 38 -14.39 14.60 -12.59
C THR A 38 -13.18 14.41 -13.52
N THR A 39 -11.98 14.63 -13.00
CA THR A 39 -10.70 14.41 -13.72
C THR A 39 -10.33 12.94 -13.91
N TRP A 40 -11.14 12.00 -13.45
CA TRP A 40 -10.90 10.56 -13.51
C TRP A 40 -12.17 9.79 -13.87
N LYS A 41 -12.03 8.57 -14.37
CA LYS A 41 -13.14 7.68 -14.68
C LYS A 41 -13.17 6.50 -13.72
N ALA A 42 -14.35 6.19 -13.20
CA ALA A 42 -14.58 5.03 -12.34
C ALA A 42 -14.89 3.78 -13.17
N GLY A 43 -14.45 2.63 -12.67
CA GLY A 43 -14.78 1.30 -13.16
C GLY A 43 -14.75 0.31 -12.01
N HIS A 44 -15.17 -0.93 -12.26
CA HIS A 44 -15.12 -2.00 -11.27
C HIS A 44 -13.71 -2.60 -11.23
N ASN A 45 -13.07 -2.49 -10.06
CA ASN A 45 -11.76 -3.11 -9.78
C ASN A 45 -11.90 -4.33 -8.85
N PHE A 46 -13.05 -4.51 -8.22
CA PHE A 46 -13.27 -5.56 -7.23
C PHE A 46 -14.56 -6.28 -7.59
N HIS A 47 -14.44 -7.56 -7.92
CA HIS A 47 -15.54 -8.44 -8.27
C HIS A 47 -15.61 -9.59 -7.27
N ASN A 48 -16.81 -9.89 -6.77
CA ASN A 48 -17.05 -11.02 -5.86
C ASN A 48 -16.20 -11.02 -4.58
N VAL A 49 -15.80 -9.84 -4.08
CA VAL A 49 -15.05 -9.71 -2.82
C VAL A 49 -15.93 -9.19 -1.70
N ASP A 50 -15.62 -9.58 -0.47
CA ASP A 50 -16.26 -9.01 0.71
C ASP A 50 -15.74 -7.59 1.01
N TYR A 51 -16.60 -6.70 1.53
CA TYR A 51 -16.18 -5.34 1.84
C TYR A 51 -15.12 -5.28 2.95
N SER A 52 -15.05 -6.28 3.84
CA SER A 52 -13.96 -6.42 4.81
C SER A 52 -12.60 -6.56 4.13
N TYR A 53 -12.50 -7.23 2.97
CA TYR A 53 -11.25 -7.36 2.23
C TYR A 53 -10.78 -5.98 1.74
N VAL A 54 -11.69 -5.18 1.18
CA VAL A 54 -11.38 -3.82 0.73
C VAL A 54 -10.93 -2.92 1.89
N LYS A 55 -11.51 -3.09 3.09
CA LYS A 55 -11.01 -2.43 4.30
C LYS A 55 -9.62 -2.91 4.69
N LYS A 56 -9.38 -4.22 4.62
CA LYS A 56 -8.09 -4.85 4.98
C LYS A 56 -6.95 -4.33 4.09
N LEU A 57 -7.20 -4.06 2.80
CA LEU A 57 -6.21 -3.46 1.90
C LEU A 57 -5.68 -2.11 2.42
N CYS A 58 -6.49 -1.36 3.18
CA CYS A 58 -6.15 -0.06 3.78
C CYS A 58 -5.40 -0.19 5.12
N GLY A 59 -4.36 -1.03 5.19
CA GLY A 59 -3.64 -1.37 6.42
C GLY A 59 -2.64 -0.32 6.97
N THR A 60 -2.79 0.97 6.66
CA THR A 60 -1.90 2.00 7.25
C THR A 60 -2.59 2.69 8.41
N LEU A 61 -1.93 2.69 9.57
CA LEU A 61 -2.37 3.45 10.74
C LEU A 61 -1.85 4.89 10.63
N LEU A 62 -2.78 5.84 10.57
CA LEU A 62 -2.44 7.27 10.50
C LEU A 62 -2.05 7.80 11.89
N LYS A 63 -1.30 8.90 11.92
CA LYS A 63 -0.81 9.57 13.15
C LYS A 63 0.16 8.73 13.99
N GLY A 64 0.94 7.86 13.33
CA GLY A 64 2.07 7.18 13.95
C GLY A 64 3.24 8.11 14.32
N PRO A 65 4.36 7.53 14.79
CA PRO A 65 5.57 8.29 15.10
C PRO A 65 6.02 9.09 13.89
N LYS A 66 6.55 10.30 14.11
CA LYS A 66 7.07 11.16 13.05
C LYS A 66 8.58 11.03 13.02
N LEU A 67 9.13 10.75 11.83
CA LEU A 67 10.57 10.81 11.61
C LEU A 67 11.04 12.27 11.61
N PRO A 68 12.34 12.53 11.88
CA PRO A 68 12.93 13.85 11.71
C PRO A 68 12.64 14.40 10.31
N VAL A 69 12.24 15.67 10.25
CA VAL A 69 11.93 16.32 8.98
C VAL A 69 13.22 16.60 8.24
N MET A 70 13.39 15.99 7.07
CA MET A 70 14.46 16.35 6.15
C MET A 70 14.11 17.69 5.47
N VAL A 71 14.76 18.77 5.90
CA VAL A 71 14.63 20.07 5.24
C VAL A 71 15.51 20.06 3.99
N GLN A 72 14.90 19.86 2.83
CA GLN A 72 15.57 19.97 1.54
C GLN A 72 15.63 21.45 1.12
N TYR A 73 16.83 22.03 1.09
CA TYR A 73 17.04 23.29 0.37
C TYR A 73 17.22 22.95 -1.10
N ALA A 74 16.17 23.16 -1.89
CA ALA A 74 16.19 22.91 -3.33
C ALA A 74 17.18 23.84 -4.08
N GLY A 75 17.80 24.81 -3.40
CA GLY A 75 18.78 25.73 -3.98
C GLY A 75 18.29 26.31 -5.32
N ASP A 76 19.16 26.27 -6.32
CA ASP A 76 18.86 26.65 -7.71
C ASP A 76 18.42 25.46 -8.59
N VAL A 77 18.02 24.34 -8.01
CA VAL A 77 17.62 23.15 -8.78
C VAL A 77 16.35 23.46 -9.57
N LYS A 78 16.49 23.46 -10.90
CA LYS A 78 15.36 23.58 -11.84
C LYS A 78 14.68 22.23 -11.99
N LEU A 79 13.60 22.03 -11.26
CA LEU A 79 12.80 20.81 -11.37
C LEU A 79 12.07 20.75 -12.72
N PRO A 80 12.00 19.57 -13.36
CA PRO A 80 11.27 19.41 -14.61
C PRO A 80 9.76 19.49 -14.37
N LYS A 81 9.01 19.87 -15.41
CA LYS A 81 7.54 19.93 -15.35
C LYS A 81 6.89 18.56 -15.14
N ASN A 82 7.49 17.51 -15.71
CA ASN A 82 7.08 16.12 -15.57
C ASN A 82 8.30 15.30 -15.15
N PHE A 83 8.09 14.30 -14.32
CA PHE A 83 9.14 13.41 -13.84
C PHE A 83 8.57 12.00 -13.66
N ASP A 84 9.30 11.00 -14.18
CA ASP A 84 9.00 9.59 -13.97
C ASP A 84 10.29 8.86 -13.56
N SER A 85 10.30 8.30 -12.36
CA SER A 85 11.47 7.56 -11.84
C SER A 85 11.88 6.39 -12.75
N ARG A 86 10.93 5.78 -13.47
CA ARG A 86 11.19 4.65 -14.37
C ARG A 86 11.95 5.07 -15.62
N GLU A 87 11.77 6.32 -16.05
CA GLU A 87 12.50 6.94 -17.15
C GLU A 87 13.85 7.49 -16.68
N GLN A 88 13.90 8.07 -15.48
CA GLN A 88 15.12 8.64 -14.89
C GLN A 88 16.15 7.56 -14.52
N TRP A 89 15.69 6.41 -14.01
CA TRP A 89 16.54 5.29 -13.58
C TRP A 89 16.12 3.99 -14.28
N PRO A 90 16.31 3.89 -15.61
CA PRO A 90 15.80 2.74 -16.38
C PRO A 90 16.52 1.43 -16.05
N ASN A 91 17.73 1.51 -15.47
CA ASN A 91 18.54 0.37 -15.03
C ASN A 91 18.13 -0.18 -13.64
N CYS A 92 17.11 0.43 -13.00
CA CYS A 92 16.57 -0.03 -11.74
C CYS A 92 15.21 -0.70 -11.97
N PRO A 93 15.16 -2.03 -12.20
CA PRO A 93 13.94 -2.74 -12.57
C PRO A 93 12.87 -2.71 -11.48
N THR A 94 13.27 -2.59 -10.21
CA THR A 94 12.35 -2.53 -9.05
C THR A 94 11.36 -1.36 -9.13
N ILE A 95 11.74 -0.24 -9.78
CA ILE A 95 10.88 0.95 -9.93
C ILE A 95 9.65 0.66 -10.81
N LYS A 96 9.73 -0.37 -11.66
CA LYS A 96 8.63 -0.82 -12.54
C LYS A 96 7.80 -1.95 -11.93
N GLU A 97 8.30 -2.58 -10.87
CA GLU A 97 7.65 -3.73 -10.26
C GLU A 97 6.38 -3.31 -9.51
N ILE A 98 5.31 -4.06 -9.72
CA ILE A 98 4.07 -3.93 -8.96
C ILE A 98 3.92 -5.19 -8.13
N ARG A 99 3.73 -5.01 -6.82
CA ARG A 99 3.60 -6.12 -5.87
C ARG A 99 2.15 -6.27 -5.40
N ASP A 100 1.86 -7.41 -4.78
CA ASP A 100 0.54 -7.75 -4.26
C ASP A 100 0.64 -8.10 -2.77
N GLN A 101 -0.08 -7.35 -1.93
CA GLN A 101 -0.14 -7.57 -0.48
C GLN A 101 -1.09 -8.70 -0.07
N GLY A 102 -1.83 -9.28 -1.02
CA GLY A 102 -2.84 -10.30 -0.80
C GLY A 102 -3.95 -9.83 0.14
N SER A 103 -4.51 -10.76 0.90
CA SER A 103 -5.54 -10.49 1.92
C SER A 103 -4.95 -10.04 3.27
N CYS A 104 -3.95 -9.18 3.24
CA CYS A 104 -3.21 -8.69 4.40
C CYS A 104 -3.08 -7.17 4.34
N GLY A 105 -3.28 -6.48 5.46
CA GLY A 105 -3.10 -5.03 5.60
C GLY A 105 -1.65 -4.63 5.76
N SER A 106 -0.77 -5.13 4.90
CA SER A 106 0.69 -4.93 4.94
C SER A 106 1.17 -3.78 4.05
N CYS A 107 0.28 -2.94 3.52
CA CYS A 107 0.65 -1.82 2.63
C CYS A 107 1.71 -0.88 3.23
N TRP A 108 1.72 -0.70 4.55
CA TRP A 108 2.73 0.06 5.27
C TRP A 108 4.14 -0.52 5.12
N ALA A 109 4.26 -1.85 5.04
CA ALA A 109 5.51 -2.57 4.84
C ALA A 109 5.87 -2.63 3.35
N PHE A 110 4.89 -2.81 2.46
CA PHE A 110 5.11 -2.83 1.01
C PHE A 110 5.64 -1.49 0.49
N GLY A 111 4.96 -0.38 0.80
CA GLY A 111 5.44 0.93 0.34
C GLY A 111 6.82 1.31 0.87
N ALA A 112 7.20 0.82 2.06
CA ALA A 112 8.56 0.96 2.58
C ALA A 112 9.55 0.06 1.80
N ALA A 113 9.30 -1.24 1.71
CA ALA A 113 10.19 -2.20 1.05
C ALA A 113 10.39 -1.89 -0.46
N GLU A 114 9.33 -1.50 -1.17
CA GLU A 114 9.39 -1.08 -2.58
C GLU A 114 10.32 0.13 -2.74
N ALA A 115 10.07 1.20 -1.98
CA ALA A 115 10.89 2.41 -2.06
C ALA A 115 12.33 2.20 -1.58
N ILE A 116 12.57 1.32 -0.59
CA ILE A 116 13.93 0.95 -0.17
C ILE A 116 14.64 0.19 -1.30
N SER A 117 13.98 -0.77 -1.96
CA SER A 117 14.52 -1.52 -3.10
C SER A 117 14.98 -0.56 -4.21
N ASP A 118 14.13 0.40 -4.55
CA ASP A 118 14.44 1.44 -5.54
C ASP A 118 15.63 2.29 -5.12
N ARG A 119 15.63 2.77 -3.87
CA ARG A 119 16.70 3.61 -3.34
C ARG A 119 18.04 2.87 -3.29
N VAL A 120 18.07 1.59 -2.97
CA VAL A 120 19.30 0.78 -3.02
C VAL A 120 19.87 0.81 -4.44
N CYS A 121 19.04 0.58 -5.47
CA CYS A 121 19.50 0.65 -6.85
C CYS A 121 19.94 2.05 -7.27
N VAL A 122 19.12 3.06 -6.98
CA VAL A 122 19.40 4.46 -7.36
C VAL A 122 20.69 4.96 -6.70
N HIS A 123 20.86 4.76 -5.38
CA HIS A 123 22.01 5.27 -4.65
C HIS A 123 23.29 4.46 -4.87
N THR A 124 23.18 3.21 -5.33
CA THR A 124 24.34 2.42 -5.79
C THR A 124 24.64 2.64 -7.28
N ASN A 125 23.91 3.54 -7.95
CA ASN A 125 24.02 3.81 -9.38
C ASN A 125 23.88 2.53 -10.24
N GLY A 126 22.90 1.70 -9.90
CA GLY A 126 22.59 0.45 -10.59
C GLY A 126 23.52 -0.73 -10.26
N LYS A 127 24.50 -0.57 -9.36
CA LYS A 127 25.43 -1.66 -9.00
C LYS A 127 24.76 -2.77 -8.20
N VAL A 128 23.74 -2.44 -7.41
CA VAL A 128 22.98 -3.40 -6.60
C VAL A 128 21.50 -3.15 -6.85
N SER A 129 20.82 -4.13 -7.46
CA SER A 129 19.36 -4.13 -7.59
C SER A 129 18.83 -5.36 -6.88
N VAL A 130 18.03 -5.15 -5.84
CA VAL A 130 17.52 -6.23 -4.99
C VAL A 130 16.11 -5.91 -4.52
N GLU A 131 15.26 -6.92 -4.52
CA GLU A 131 13.93 -6.85 -3.93
C GLU A 131 14.06 -6.99 -2.41
N ILE A 132 13.72 -5.94 -1.67
CA ILE A 132 13.67 -5.98 -0.21
C ILE A 132 12.42 -6.73 0.25
N SER A 133 12.60 -7.59 1.25
CA SER A 133 11.54 -8.46 1.75
C SER A 133 10.50 -7.68 2.54
N SER A 134 9.31 -7.51 1.95
CA SER A 134 8.13 -7.06 2.69
C SER A 134 7.71 -8.09 3.76
N GLN A 135 8.03 -9.37 3.56
CA GLN A 135 7.77 -10.45 4.52
C GLN A 135 8.59 -10.30 5.80
N ASP A 136 9.87 -9.96 5.66
CA ASP A 136 10.77 -9.79 6.79
C ASP A 136 10.32 -8.59 7.63
N LEU A 137 10.09 -7.46 6.97
CA LEU A 137 9.56 -6.25 7.64
C LEU A 137 8.21 -6.51 8.33
N LEU A 138 7.29 -7.18 7.63
CA LEU A 138 5.95 -7.50 8.14
C LEU A 138 5.98 -8.36 9.41
N THR A 139 6.89 -9.34 9.47
CA THR A 139 6.88 -10.37 10.54
C THR A 139 7.90 -10.14 11.64
N CYS A 140 8.95 -9.34 11.39
CA CYS A 140 10.02 -9.10 12.35
C CYS A 140 9.91 -7.76 13.08
N CYS A 141 9.23 -6.75 12.49
CA CYS A 141 9.12 -5.45 13.13
C CYS A 141 7.94 -5.39 14.11
N GLU A 142 8.20 -5.78 15.36
CA GLU A 142 7.19 -5.76 16.43
C GLU A 142 6.73 -4.33 16.79
N SER A 143 7.60 -3.33 16.63
CA SER A 143 7.29 -1.92 16.90
C SER A 143 6.54 -1.24 15.75
N CYS A 144 6.42 -1.88 14.58
CA CYS A 144 5.80 -1.27 13.41
C CYS A 144 4.27 -1.31 13.42
N GLY A 145 3.65 -2.04 14.34
CA GLY A 145 2.20 -2.14 14.48
C GLY A 145 1.74 -3.58 14.62
N MET A 146 0.64 -3.92 13.94
CA MET A 146 -0.09 -5.17 14.10
C MET A 146 -0.02 -6.05 12.85
N GLY A 147 1.11 -6.02 12.13
CA GLY A 147 1.36 -6.82 10.94
C GLY A 147 0.27 -6.65 9.87
N CYS A 148 -0.46 -7.72 9.56
CA CYS A 148 -1.58 -7.72 8.61
C CYS A 148 -2.81 -6.94 9.07
N ASN A 149 -2.87 -6.51 10.34
CA ASN A 149 -3.92 -5.64 10.87
C ASN A 149 -3.51 -4.16 10.87
N GLY A 150 -2.41 -3.87 10.20
CA GLY A 150 -1.95 -2.54 9.87
C GLY A 150 -0.80 -2.05 10.71
N GLY A 151 -0.11 -1.04 10.20
CA GLY A 151 1.13 -0.55 10.79
C GLY A 151 1.49 0.87 10.37
N TYR A 152 2.64 1.31 10.87
CA TYR A 152 3.13 2.67 10.74
C TYR A 152 4.31 2.72 9.76
N PRO A 153 4.15 3.39 8.60
CA PRO A 153 5.24 3.50 7.61
C PRO A 153 6.52 4.10 8.19
N SER A 154 6.43 5.05 9.11
CA SER A 154 7.61 5.66 9.75
C SER A 154 8.44 4.65 10.53
N ALA A 155 7.79 3.79 11.31
CA ALA A 155 8.46 2.74 12.07
C ALA A 155 9.14 1.71 11.15
N ALA A 156 8.60 1.47 9.95
CA ALA A 156 9.24 0.60 8.97
C ALA A 156 10.60 1.12 8.48
N TRP A 157 10.70 2.42 8.20
CA TRP A 157 11.97 3.06 7.83
C TRP A 157 12.95 3.08 9.00
N GLU A 158 12.46 3.26 10.23
CA GLU A 158 13.27 3.17 11.45
C GLU A 158 13.83 1.76 11.66
N PHE A 159 13.01 0.72 11.51
CA PHE A 159 13.42 -0.68 11.58
C PHE A 159 14.48 -1.03 10.53
N TRP A 160 14.31 -0.56 9.29
CA TRP A 160 15.34 -0.73 8.26
C TRP A 160 16.67 -0.06 8.66
N THR A 161 16.61 1.08 9.36
CA THR A 161 17.81 1.79 9.82
C THR A 161 18.49 1.09 11.00
N SER A 162 17.72 0.53 11.94
CA SER A 162 18.25 -0.07 13.16
C SER A 162 18.65 -1.53 13.00
N GLU A 163 17.83 -2.34 12.34
CA GLU A 163 17.99 -3.80 12.21
C GLU A 163 18.34 -4.23 10.78
N GLY A 164 17.98 -3.44 9.78
CA GLY A 164 18.10 -3.81 8.37
C GLY A 164 16.94 -4.72 7.90
N LEU A 165 17.00 -5.11 6.63
CA LEU A 165 16.02 -6.00 5.99
C LEU A 165 16.73 -6.92 5.01
N VAL A 166 16.31 -8.19 4.95
CA VAL A 166 16.83 -9.14 3.96
C VAL A 166 16.15 -8.99 2.60
N SER A 167 16.70 -9.64 1.57
CA SER A 167 16.05 -9.73 0.26
C SER A 167 14.83 -10.65 0.29
N GLY A 168 13.85 -10.42 -0.59
CA GLY A 168 12.65 -11.24 -0.70
C GLY A 168 11.69 -10.68 -1.72
N GLY A 169 11.36 -11.50 -2.72
CA GLY A 169 10.50 -11.12 -3.82
C GLY A 169 9.04 -11.50 -3.65
N LEU A 170 8.34 -11.55 -4.78
CA LEU A 170 6.91 -11.88 -4.87
C LEU A 170 6.58 -13.27 -4.30
N TYR A 171 5.30 -13.50 -4.03
CA TYR A 171 4.78 -14.82 -3.67
C TYR A 171 5.18 -15.88 -4.70
N ASP A 172 5.71 -17.00 -4.21
CA ASP A 172 6.14 -18.16 -5.02
C ASP A 172 7.23 -17.84 -6.08
N SER A 173 7.92 -16.71 -5.94
CA SER A 173 8.99 -16.34 -6.89
C SER A 173 10.30 -17.08 -6.64
N HIS A 174 10.50 -17.61 -5.43
CA HIS A 174 11.77 -18.14 -4.94
C HIS A 174 12.95 -17.13 -5.03
N VAL A 175 12.65 -15.83 -5.09
CA VAL A 175 13.65 -14.76 -5.16
C VAL A 175 13.98 -14.21 -3.78
N GLY A 176 15.27 -14.18 -3.46
CA GLY A 176 15.78 -13.59 -2.22
C GLY A 176 15.67 -14.52 -1.01
N CYS A 177 16.01 -13.98 0.17
CA CYS A 177 16.05 -14.72 1.42
C CYS A 177 14.65 -15.08 1.94
N ARG A 178 13.72 -14.13 1.94
CA ARG A 178 12.35 -14.31 2.45
C ARG A 178 11.33 -13.76 1.45
N PRO A 179 10.98 -14.50 0.38
CA PRO A 179 9.87 -14.15 -0.49
C PRO A 179 8.55 -14.01 0.30
N TYR A 180 7.61 -13.24 -0.23
CA TYR A 180 6.30 -13.07 0.39
C TYR A 180 5.54 -14.39 0.50
N THR A 181 4.92 -14.68 1.64
CA THR A 181 4.27 -15.99 1.86
C THR A 181 2.76 -15.96 1.74
N ILE A 182 2.16 -14.77 1.65
CA ILE A 182 0.71 -14.62 1.52
C ILE A 182 0.35 -14.57 0.04
N PRO A 183 -0.53 -15.46 -0.45
CA PRO A 183 -0.87 -15.53 -1.87
C PRO A 183 -1.67 -14.31 -2.33
N PRO A 184 -1.46 -13.87 -3.58
CA PRO A 184 -2.43 -13.06 -4.32
C PRO A 184 -3.81 -13.73 -4.32
N CYS A 185 -4.87 -12.94 -4.30
CA CYS A 185 -6.24 -13.45 -4.35
C CYS A 185 -6.98 -12.95 -5.60
N GLU A 186 -8.08 -13.61 -5.94
CA GLU A 186 -8.87 -13.29 -7.13
C GLU A 186 -9.86 -12.16 -6.83
N HIS A 187 -9.57 -10.94 -7.29
CA HIS A 187 -10.48 -9.79 -7.13
C HIS A 187 -10.83 -9.06 -8.42
N HIS A 188 -10.12 -9.30 -9.53
CA HIS A 188 -10.32 -8.57 -10.78
C HIS A 188 -11.10 -9.38 -11.83
N VAL A 189 -10.99 -10.72 -11.84
CA VAL A 189 -11.66 -11.59 -12.82
C VAL A 189 -12.09 -12.90 -12.15
N ASN A 190 -12.69 -13.84 -12.90
CA ASN A 190 -12.77 -15.22 -12.42
C ASN A 190 -11.48 -15.92 -12.83
N GLY A 191 -10.80 -16.57 -11.88
CA GLY A 191 -9.53 -17.23 -12.11
C GLY A 191 -9.29 -18.39 -11.14
N SER A 192 -8.05 -18.88 -11.11
CA SER A 192 -7.63 -20.00 -10.25
C SER A 192 -7.13 -19.58 -8.87
N ARG A 193 -7.03 -18.27 -8.61
CA ARG A 193 -6.56 -17.74 -7.32
C ARG A 193 -7.62 -17.91 -6.23
N PRO A 194 -7.21 -18.00 -4.95
CA PRO A 194 -8.15 -18.11 -3.84
C PRO A 194 -9.08 -16.89 -3.74
N PRO A 195 -10.29 -17.04 -3.18
CA PRO A 195 -11.16 -15.90 -2.89
C PRO A 195 -10.49 -14.90 -1.94
N CYS A 196 -10.75 -13.61 -2.15
CA CYS A 196 -10.27 -12.56 -1.27
C CYS A 196 -11.16 -12.42 -0.03
N THR A 197 -10.59 -12.63 1.17
CA THR A 197 -11.30 -12.51 2.45
C THR A 197 -10.66 -11.43 3.32
N GLY A 198 -11.45 -10.59 3.98
CA GLY A 198 -10.91 -9.57 4.90
C GLY A 198 -10.79 -10.03 6.35
N GLU A 199 -11.51 -11.08 6.71
CA GLU A 199 -11.47 -11.71 8.03
C GLU A 199 -10.49 -12.90 8.02
N GLY A 200 -9.69 -13.05 9.08
CA GLY A 200 -8.90 -14.26 9.33
C GLY A 200 -7.46 -14.33 8.79
N GLY A 201 -6.93 -13.27 8.19
CA GLY A 201 -5.51 -13.21 7.82
C GLY A 201 -4.63 -12.84 9.02
N ASP A 202 -4.26 -13.83 9.84
CA ASP A 202 -3.21 -13.67 10.85
C ASP A 202 -1.89 -13.29 10.17
N THR A 203 -1.10 -12.47 10.84
CA THR A 203 0.26 -12.21 10.38
C THR A 203 1.03 -13.53 10.43
N PRO A 204 1.66 -13.99 9.33
CA PRO A 204 2.42 -15.23 9.36
C PRO A 204 3.47 -15.20 10.47
N ASP A 205 3.65 -16.33 11.15
CA ASP A 205 4.66 -16.43 12.20
C ASP A 205 6.05 -16.05 11.67
N LYS A 206 6.83 -15.42 12.55
CA LYS A 206 8.24 -15.16 12.29
C LYS A 206 8.96 -16.50 12.13
N LYS A 207 9.22 -16.89 10.88
CA LYS A 207 10.08 -18.04 10.60
C LYS A 207 11.52 -17.68 10.95
N PRO A 208 12.25 -18.50 11.71
CA PRO A 208 13.68 -18.33 11.90
C PRO A 208 14.37 -18.37 10.53
N TYR A 209 15.48 -17.65 10.40
CA TYR A 209 16.33 -17.74 9.21
C TYR A 209 16.83 -19.18 9.07
N THR A 210 16.15 -19.97 8.26
CA THR A 210 16.68 -21.27 7.84
C THR A 210 17.75 -20.97 6.81
N HIS A 211 19.02 -21.11 7.18
CA HIS A 211 20.10 -21.22 6.20
C HIS A 211 19.83 -22.45 5.33
N SER A 212 18.98 -22.34 4.31
CA SER A 212 18.96 -23.34 3.25
C SER A 212 20.25 -23.13 2.46
N GLN A 213 21.24 -23.97 2.78
CA GLN A 213 22.39 -24.21 1.94
C GLN A 213 21.90 -24.75 0.60
N HIS A 214 21.56 -23.86 -0.32
CA HIS A 214 21.47 -24.19 -1.73
C HIS A 214 22.50 -23.32 -2.45
N MET A 215 23.73 -23.86 -2.45
CA MET A 215 24.74 -23.61 -3.48
C MET A 215 24.26 -24.15 -4.82
#